data_AF-A0A966JDC1-F1
#
_entry.id   AF-A0A966JDC1-F1
#
_cell.length_a   1.000
_cell.length_b   1.000
_cell.length_c   1.000
_cell.angle_alpha   90.00
_cell.angle_beta   90.00
_cell.angle_gamma   90.00
#
_symmetry.space_group_name_H-M   'P 1'
#
loop_
_entity.id
_entity.type
_entity.pdbx_description
1 polymer ?
#
loop_
_entity_poly.entity_id
_entity_poly.type
_entity_poly.pdbx_seq_one_letter_code
_entity_poly.pdbx_strand_id
1 'polypeptide(L)'
;MQWNRLAARRDDPVVADGDWMYFVHSLSCRPSDPDTTVTEVDYGGTVVAAVRTGSLLATQFHPEKSGAAGLAMLRRWAESL
;
A
#
# COMPACT_ATOMS: atom_id res chain seq x y z
N MET A 1 -11.51 -10.40 2.14
CA MET A 1 -10.76 -10.79 0.93
C MET A 1 -11.30 -9.96 -0.22
N GLN A 2 -10.47 -9.12 -0.84
CA GLN A 2 -10.92 -8.17 -1.86
C GLN A 2 -9.78 -7.65 -2.73
N TRP A 3 -10.15 -7.06 -3.85
CA TRP A 3 -9.33 -6.08 -4.57
C TRP A 3 -9.81 -4.69 -4.18
N ASN A 4 -8.89 -3.77 -3.88
CA ASN A 4 -9.25 -2.40 -3.56
C ASN A 4 -8.27 -1.41 -4.19
N ARG A 5 -8.75 -0.21 -4.48
CA ARG A 5 -8.00 0.84 -5.18
C ARG A 5 -7.28 1.72 -4.17
N LEU A 6 -5.97 1.82 -4.30
CA LEU A 6 -5.16 2.70 -3.46
C LEU A 6 -5.55 4.16 -3.68
N ALA A 7 -5.62 4.91 -2.58
CA ALA A 7 -5.75 6.35 -2.55
C ALA A 7 -4.53 6.93 -1.83
N ALA A 8 -3.69 7.66 -2.55
CA ALA A 8 -2.48 8.25 -1.98
C ALA A 8 -2.79 9.38 -0.99
N ARG A 9 -2.15 9.31 0.17
CA ARG A 9 -2.04 10.41 1.15
C ARG A 9 -0.85 11.31 0.81
N ARG A 10 0.21 10.72 0.24
CA ARG A 10 1.40 11.40 -0.29
C ARG A 10 2.00 10.59 -1.43
N ASP A 11 2.79 11.27 -2.27
CA ASP A 11 3.52 10.60 -3.34
C ASP A 11 4.60 9.65 -2.79
N ASP A 12 4.79 8.54 -3.49
CA ASP A 12 5.82 7.54 -3.18
C ASP A 12 6.42 6.97 -4.46
N PRO A 13 7.75 6.78 -4.54
CA PRO A 13 8.38 6.27 -5.74
C PRO A 13 8.06 4.79 -6.01
N VAL A 14 7.59 4.05 -5.01
CA VAL A 14 7.30 2.61 -5.13
C VAL A 14 5.79 2.36 -5.21
N VAL A 15 5.01 2.98 -4.32
CA VAL A 15 3.56 2.78 -4.23
C VAL A 15 2.84 3.84 -5.07
N ALA A 16 2.08 3.40 -6.09
CA ALA A 16 1.38 4.30 -6.99
C ALA A 16 -0.08 4.50 -6.58
N ASP A 17 -0.57 5.74 -6.69
CA ASP A 17 -1.98 6.07 -6.54
C ASP A 17 -2.83 5.37 -7.60
N GLY A 18 -4.05 4.98 -7.23
CA GLY A 18 -5.02 4.40 -8.16
C GLY A 18 -4.78 2.94 -8.56
N ASP A 19 -3.66 2.33 -8.16
CA ASP A 19 -3.42 0.90 -8.40
C ASP A 19 -4.44 0.05 -7.62
N TRP A 20 -4.91 -1.03 -8.26
CA TRP A 20 -5.74 -2.04 -7.60
C TRP A 20 -4.86 -3.14 -7.03
N MET A 21 -4.93 -3.33 -5.70
CA MET A 21 -4.13 -4.31 -4.97
C MET A 21 -5.01 -5.31 -4.21
N TYR A 22 -4.47 -6.50 -3.95
CA TYR A 22 -5.19 -7.60 -3.29
C TYR A 22 -5.00 -7.63 -1.77
N PHE A 23 -6.12 -7.68 -1.04
CA PHE A 23 -6.19 -7.69 0.43
C PHE A 23 -6.91 -8.95 0.96
N VAL A 24 -6.42 -9.51 2.07
CA VAL A 24 -6.95 -10.72 2.71
C VAL A 24 -6.72 -10.69 4.22
N HIS A 25 -7.33 -9.71 4.89
CA HIS A 25 -7.06 -9.42 6.30
C HIS A 25 -8.36 -9.07 7.04
N SER A 26 -8.43 -9.41 8.32
CA SER A 26 -9.52 -9.00 9.22
C SER A 26 -9.13 -7.82 10.11
N LEU A 27 -7.83 -7.57 10.28
CA LEU A 27 -7.27 -6.50 11.09
C LEU A 27 -6.46 -5.56 10.19
N SER A 28 -6.36 -4.31 10.61
CA SER A 28 -5.52 -3.29 9.98
C SER A 28 -4.75 -2.50 11.03
N CYS A 29 -3.67 -1.86 10.63
CA CYS A 29 -2.90 -1.01 11.53
C CYS A 29 -3.55 0.37 11.69
N ARG A 30 -3.31 0.97 12.86
CA ARG A 30 -3.51 2.40 13.11
C ARG A 30 -2.15 2.96 13.54
N PRO A 31 -1.40 3.61 12.63
CA PRO A 31 -0.11 4.18 12.96
C PRO A 31 -0.21 5.17 14.12
N SER A 32 0.74 5.15 15.04
CA SER A 32 0.84 6.17 16.09
C SER A 32 1.23 7.54 15.53
N ASP A 33 2.01 7.53 14.44
CA ASP A 33 2.34 8.70 13.63
C ASP A 33 1.59 8.64 12.29
N PRO A 34 0.53 9.45 12.09
CA PRO A 34 -0.25 9.48 10.86
C PRO A 34 0.57 9.84 9.62
N ASP A 35 1.65 10.61 9.77
CA ASP A 35 2.48 11.10 8.65
C ASP A 35 3.31 9.98 8.00
N THR A 36 3.36 8.80 8.62
CA THR A 36 3.96 7.60 8.00
C THR A 36 3.07 6.99 6.91
N THR A 37 1.79 7.36 6.83
CA THR A 37 0.83 6.79 5.88
C THR A 37 1.14 7.23 4.45
N VAL A 38 1.27 6.27 3.54
CA VAL A 38 1.53 6.52 2.10
C VAL A 38 0.23 6.43 1.30
N THR A 39 -0.49 5.33 1.46
CA THR A 39 -1.78 5.10 0.78
C THR A 39 -2.80 4.53 1.74
N GLU A 40 -4.06 4.78 1.45
CA GLU A 40 -5.21 4.23 2.13
C GLU A 40 -6.17 3.58 1.14
N VAL A 41 -7.15 2.85 1.68
CA VAL A 41 -8.31 2.35 0.94
C VAL A 41 -9.57 2.56 1.78
N ASP A 42 -10.72 2.67 1.13
CA ASP A 42 -12.01 2.61 1.83
C ASP A 42 -12.50 1.18 1.91
N TYR A 43 -12.75 0.69 3.12
CA TYR A 43 -13.34 -0.61 3.39
C TYR A 43 -14.24 -0.55 4.62
N GLY A 44 -15.42 0.05 4.45
CA GLY A 44 -16.31 0.35 5.58
C GLY A 44 -15.73 1.43 6.50
N GLY A 45 -14.92 2.32 5.93
CA GLY A 45 -14.07 3.26 6.65
C GLY A 45 -12.63 3.22 6.14
N THR A 46 -11.87 4.26 6.49
CA THR A 46 -10.47 4.40 6.11
C THR A 46 -9.59 3.30 6.71
N VAL A 47 -8.86 2.61 5.84
CA VAL A 47 -7.86 1.60 6.20
C VAL A 47 -6.51 2.00 5.60
N VAL A 48 -5.46 1.98 6.43
CA VAL A 48 -4.09 2.19 5.98
C VAL A 48 -3.65 1.02 5.11
N ALA A 49 -3.23 1.32 3.87
CA ALA A 49 -2.83 0.32 2.89
C ALA A 49 -1.32 0.20 2.74
N ALA A 50 -0.57 1.30 2.92
CA ALA A 50 0.89 1.29 2.96
C ALA A 50 1.42 2.39 3.87
N VAL A 51 2.57 2.13 4.50
CA VAL A 51 3.30 3.09 5.35
C VAL A 51 4.77 3.13 4.95
N ARG A 52 5.41 4.29 5.17
CA ARG A 52 6.85 4.46 5.00
C ARG A 52 7.45 5.32 6.11
N THR A 53 8.57 4.85 6.65
CA THR A 53 9.42 5.58 7.61
C THR A 53 10.88 5.35 7.26
N GLY A 54 11.58 6.40 6.80
CA GLY A 54 12.94 6.26 6.27
C GLY A 54 12.98 5.25 5.11
N SER A 55 13.85 4.25 5.21
CA SER A 55 13.98 3.16 4.23
C SER A 55 12.94 2.05 4.38
N LEU A 56 12.17 2.01 5.49
CA LEU A 56 11.15 1.00 5.70
C LEU A 56 9.90 1.32 4.88
N LEU A 57 9.49 0.40 4.00
CA LEU A 57 8.19 0.38 3.34
C LEU A 57 7.45 -0.88 3.77
N ALA A 58 6.19 -0.75 4.18
CA ALA A 58 5.32 -1.88 4.49
C ALA A 58 3.96 -1.72 3.82
N THR A 59 3.40 -2.83 3.33
CA THR A 59 2.09 -2.87 2.69
C THR A 59 1.16 -3.79 3.47
N GLN A 60 -0.11 -3.38 3.57
CA GLN A 60 -1.17 -4.25 4.05
C GLN A 60 -1.55 -5.25 2.95
N PHE A 61 -1.60 -4.81 1.69
CA PHE A 61 -1.88 -5.70 0.55
C PHE A 61 -0.70 -6.60 0.19
N HIS A 62 -0.98 -7.60 -0.64
CA HIS A 62 -0.03 -8.57 -1.16
C HIS A 62 0.39 -8.23 -2.58
N PRO A 63 1.52 -7.50 -2.80
CA PRO A 63 1.94 -7.12 -4.15
C PRO A 63 2.20 -8.34 -5.04
N GLU A 64 2.69 -9.45 -4.49
CA GLU A 64 2.91 -10.72 -5.21
C GLU A 64 1.61 -11.38 -5.69
N LYS A 65 0.47 -11.01 -5.10
CA LYS A 65 -0.87 -11.49 -5.49
C LYS A 65 -1.68 -10.44 -6.25
N SER A 66 -1.08 -9.29 -6.58
CA SER A 66 -1.78 -8.14 -7.18
C SER A 66 -1.53 -8.00 -8.68
N GLY A 67 -1.16 -9.08 -9.36
CA GLY A 67 -1.00 -9.13 -10.82
C GLY A 67 0.03 -8.14 -11.36
N ALA A 68 -0.28 -7.50 -12.50
CA ALA A 68 0.62 -6.58 -13.17
C ALA A 68 0.95 -5.33 -12.34
N ALA A 69 -0.03 -4.77 -11.61
CA ALA A 69 0.17 -3.62 -10.73
C ALA A 69 1.14 -3.96 -9.59
N GLY A 70 0.91 -5.09 -8.94
CA GLY A 70 1.81 -5.59 -7.89
C GLY A 70 3.23 -5.87 -8.39
N LEU A 71 3.38 -6.48 -9.57
CA LEU A 71 4.69 -6.71 -10.17
C LEU A 71 5.41 -5.41 -10.54
N ALA A 72 4.69 -4.41 -11.07
CA ALA A 72 5.25 -3.09 -11.36
C ALA A 72 5.75 -2.41 -10.08
N MET A 73 4.99 -2.50 -8.98
CA MET A 73 5.43 -2.01 -7.68
C MET A 73 6.68 -2.74 -7.18
N LEU A 74 6.74 -4.07 -7.26
CA LEU A 74 7.93 -4.83 -6.83
C LEU A 74 9.17 -4.50 -7.65
N ARG A 75 9.03 -4.18 -8.95
CA ARG A 75 10.14 -3.69 -9.79
C ARG A 75 10.65 -2.34 -9.29
N ARG A 76 9.76 -1.37 -9.09
CA ARG A 76 10.14 -0.04 -8.53
C ARG A 76 10.82 -0.18 -7.16
N TRP A 77 10.34 -1.10 -6.33
CA TRP A 77 10.96 -1.40 -5.04
C TRP A 77 12.39 -1.94 -5.21
N ALA A 78 12.60 -2.94 -6.05
CA ALA A 78 13.91 -3.54 -6.28
C ALA A 78 14.92 -2.55 -6.91
N GLU A 79 14.45 -1.62 -7.75
CA GLU A 79 15.25 -0.55 -8.34
C GLU A 79 15.60 0.57 -7.36
N SER A 80 14.90 0.66 -6.22
CA SER A 80 15.12 1.66 -5.16
C SER A 80 16.12 1.23 -4.08
N LEU A 81 16.72 0.04 -4.22
CA LEU A 81 17.73 -0.51 -3.33
C LEU A 81 19.11 0.10 -3.54
#